data_AF-A0A8S3ZFH7-F1
#
_entry.id   AF-A0A8S3ZFH7-F1
#
_cell.length_a   1.000
_cell.length_b   1.000
_cell.length_c   1.000
_cell.angle_alpha   90.00
_cell.angle_beta   90.00
_cell.angle_gamma   90.00
#
_symmetry.space_group_name_H-M   'P 1'
#
loop_
_entity.id
_entity.type
_entity.pdbx_description
1 polymer ?
#
loop_
_entity_poly.entity_id
_entity_poly.type
_entity_poly.pdbx_seq_one_letter_code
_entity_poly.pdbx_strand_id
1 'polypeptide(L)' 'CNGKIIVVLSKNYEKSDECLFLTYFARTLDPDSKNRNIIPVMIDKNVTIPNVLKGLSIIKYNYDFRCGWLRKKLINAIAA' A
#
# COMPACT_ATOMS: atom_id res chain seq x y z
N CYS A 1 18.21 4.63 -4.00
CA CYS A 1 17.37 5.13 -2.89
C CYS A 1 16.48 3.99 -2.41
N ASN A 2 16.61 3.54 -1.16
CA ASN A 2 15.79 2.46 -0.57
C ASN A 2 14.48 3.01 0.05
N GLY A 3 13.92 4.06 -0.55
CA GLY A 3 12.73 4.70 -0.02
C GLY A 3 11.51 3.84 -0.29
N LYS A 4 10.74 3.53 0.76
CA LYS A 4 9.45 2.85 0.62
C LYS A 4 8.32 3.85 0.78
N ILE A 5 7.27 3.67 -0.02
CA ILE A 5 6.05 4.47 0.04
C ILE A 5 4.97 3.62 0.69
N ILE A 6 4.47 4.10 1.82
CA ILE A 6 3.30 3.55 2.47
C ILE A 6 2.07 4.23 1.89
N VAL A 7 1.16 3.45 1.32
CA VAL A 7 -0.06 3.95 0.70
C VAL A 7 -1.24 3.62 1.60
N VAL A 8 -1.93 4.64 2.10
CA VAL A 8 -3.10 4.46 2.97
C VAL A 8 -4.37 4.42 2.13
N LEU A 9 -4.95 3.23 1.98
CA LEU A 9 -6.19 2.99 1.26
C LEU A 9 -7.39 3.22 2.19
N SER A 10 -8.03 4.37 2.02
CA SER A 10 -9.31 4.75 2.64
C SER A 10 -10.41 4.83 1.59
N LYS A 11 -11.67 4.98 2.01
CA LYS A 11 -12.82 5.12 1.07
C LYS A 11 -12.67 6.26 0.06
N ASN A 12 -11.96 7.32 0.43
CA ASN A 12 -11.81 8.51 -0.42
C ASN A 12 -10.49 8.51 -1.21
N TYR A 13 -9.60 7.54 -0.97
CA TYR A 13 -8.28 7.50 -1.59
C TYR A 13 -8.35 7.51 -3.12
N GLU A 14 -9.27 6.76 -3.72
CA GLU A 14 -9.40 6.67 -5.20
C GLU A 14 -9.58 8.04 -5.88
N LYS A 15 -10.24 8.99 -5.21
CA LYS A 15 -10.55 10.33 -5.75
C LYS A 15 -9.52 11.40 -5.34
N SER A 16 -8.48 11.00 -4.62
CA SER A 16 -7.48 11.90 -4.06
C SER A 16 -6.30 12.12 -5.01
N ASP A 17 -5.62 13.26 -4.87
CA ASP A 17 -4.41 13.57 -5.65
C ASP A 17 -3.27 12.60 -5.34
N GLU A 18 -3.26 12.00 -4.13
CA GLU A 18 -2.31 10.98 -3.73
C GLU A 18 -2.44 9.70 -4.57
N CYS A 19 -3.67 9.32 -4.94
CA CYS A 19 -3.89 8.18 -5.83
C CYS A 19 -3.40 8.48 -7.25
N LEU A 20 -3.57 9.72 -7.72
CA LEU A 20 -3.03 10.16 -9.00
C LEU A 20 -1.49 10.14 -8.99
N PHE A 21 -0.88 10.72 -7.95
CA PHE A 21 0.57 10.68 -7.74
C PHE A 21 1.11 9.26 -7.77
N LEU A 22 0.51 8.35 -6.98
CA LEU A 22 0.93 6.96 -6.91
C LEU A 22 0.82 6.27 -8.28
N THR A 23 -0.26 6.55 -9.02
CA THR A 23 -0.46 5.97 -10.36
C THR A 23 0.64 6.38 -11.32
N TYR A 24 1.06 7.65 -11.30
CA TYR A 24 2.17 8.11 -12.12
C TYR A 24 3.51 7.55 -11.63
N PHE A 25 3.78 7.60 -10.32
CA PHE A 25 5.01 7.07 -9.74
C PHE A 25 5.18 5.57 -10.03
N ALA A 26 4.14 4.78 -9.86
CA ALA A 26 4.21 3.34 -10.08
C ALA A 26 4.25 2.95 -11.58
N ARG A 27 4.07 3.90 -12.51
CA ARG A 27 4.36 3.70 -13.94
C ARG A 27 5.83 3.95 -14.29
N THR A 28 6.56 4.72 -13.49
CA THR A 28 7.99 4.95 -13.68
C THR A 28 8.85 3.84 -13.07
N LEU A 29 8.26 2.95 -12.27
CA LEU A 29 8.93 1.81 -11.66
C LEU A 29 8.80 0.55 -12.53
N ASP A 30 9.86 -0.26 -12.56
CA ASP A 30 9.77 -1.64 -13.02
C ASP A 30 8.89 -2.49 -12.07
N PRO A 31 8.33 -3.61 -12.54
CA PRO A 31 7.43 -4.45 -11.75
C PRO A 31 8.03 -4.93 -10.41
N ASP A 32 9.32 -5.27 -10.38
CA ASP A 32 9.97 -5.78 -9.17
C ASP A 32 10.19 -4.66 -8.15
N SER A 33 10.60 -3.47 -8.62
CA SER A 33 10.72 -2.28 -7.80
C SER A 33 9.39 -1.88 -7.19
N LYS A 34 8.28 -2.01 -7.94
CA LYS A 34 6.93 -1.78 -7.41
C LYS A 34 6.61 -2.69 -6.22
N ASN A 35 6.88 -3.99 -6.35
CA ASN A 35 6.65 -4.97 -5.29
C ASN A 35 7.47 -4.70 -4.03
N ARG A 36 8.71 -4.20 -4.18
CA ARG A 36 9.61 -3.93 -3.06
C ARG A 36 9.33 -2.60 -2.36
N ASN A 37 8.93 -1.58 -3.12
CA ASN A 37 8.92 -0.20 -2.66
C ASN A 37 7.55 0.35 -2.28
N ILE A 38 6.45 -0.31 -2.69
CA ILE A 38 5.09 0.14 -2.38
C ILE A 38 4.44 -0.78 -1.36
N ILE A 39 4.02 -0.20 -0.22
CA ILE A 39 3.36 -0.93 0.87
C ILE A 39 1.92 -0.42 1.01
N PRO A 40 0.93 -1.10 0.42
CA PRO A 40 -0.46 -0.72 0.59
C PRO A 40 -1.02 -1.14 1.96
N VAL A 41 -1.64 -0.19 2.66
CA VAL A 41 -2.27 -0.35 3.97
C VAL A 41 -3.74 0.06 3.86
N MET A 42 -4.65 -0.91 3.97
CA MET A 42 -6.09 -0.68 3.88
C MET A 42 -6.69 -0.48 5.26
N ILE A 43 -7.26 0.71 5.50
CA ILE A 43 -7.90 1.08 6.76
C ILE A 43 -9.40 0.85 6.72
N ASP A 44 -10.06 1.15 5.60
CA ASP A 44 -11.51 1.02 5.47
C ASP A 44 -11.92 -0.31 4.84
N LYS A 45 -13.19 -0.70 5.05
CA LYS A 45 -13.82 -1.78 4.29
C LYS A 45 -14.33 -1.25 2.95
N ASN A 46 -14.40 -2.14 1.96
CA ASN A 46 -14.97 -1.87 0.63
C ASN A 46 -14.27 -0.71 -0.11
N VAL A 47 -12.95 -0.60 0.04
CA VAL A 47 -12.15 0.36 -0.72
C VAL A 47 -11.86 -0.23 -2.11
N THR A 48 -12.06 0.56 -3.17
CA THR A 48 -11.61 0.19 -4.51
C THR A 48 -10.09 0.15 -4.52
N ILE A 49 -9.50 -0.99 -4.90
CA ILE A 49 -8.05 -1.11 -5.03
C ILE A 49 -7.66 -0.64 -6.45
N PRO A 50 -6.86 0.43 -6.58
CA PRO A 50 -6.35 0.88 -7.87
C PRO A 50 -5.64 -0.26 -8.62
N ASN A 51 -5.82 -0.33 -9.94
CA ASN A 51 -5.19 -1.36 -10.78
C ASN A 51 -3.67 -1.41 -10.61
N VAL A 52 -3.03 -0.27 -10.34
CA VAL A 52 -1.58 -0.17 -10.17
C VAL A 52 -1.07 -0.88 -8.91
N LEU A 53 -1.96 -1.17 -7.94
CA LEU A 53 -1.67 -1.90 -6.71
C LEU A 53 -2.11 -3.37 -6.75
N LYS A 54 -2.72 -3.83 -7.85
CA LYS A 54 -3.13 -5.24 -8.00
C LYS A 54 -1.89 -6.14 -7.97
N GLY A 55 -2.02 -7.25 -7.25
CA GLY A 55 -0.92 -8.21 -7.06
C GLY A 55 0.01 -7.88 -5.88
N LEU A 56 -0.09 -6.69 -5.30
CA LEU A 56 0.66 -6.35 -4.08
C LEU A 56 0.02 -6.94 -2.83
N SER A 57 0.86 -7.29 -1.86
CA SER A 57 0.40 -7.71 -0.53
C SER A 57 -0.15 -6.51 0.23
N ILE A 58 -1.43 -6.54 0.59
CA ILE A 58 -2.12 -5.46 1.31
C ILE A 58 -2.20 -5.77 2.80
N ILE A 59 -1.71 -4.86 3.63
CA ILE A 59 -1.88 -4.90 5.08
C ILE A 59 -3.29 -4.43 5.42
N LYS A 60 -4.07 -5.25 6.14
CA LYS A 60 -5.45 -4.94 6.50
C LYS A 60 -5.45 -4.36 7.91
N TYR A 61 -5.28 -3.04 8.04
CA TYR A 61 -5.02 -2.36 9.30
C TYR A 61 -5.93 -2.82 10.45
N ASN A 62 -7.25 -2.71 10.28
CA ASN A 62 -8.23 -3.05 11.32
C ASN A 62 -8.28 -4.54 11.68
N TYR A 63 -7.94 -5.43 10.74
CA TYR A 63 -7.88 -6.87 11.01
C TYR A 63 -6.56 -7.22 11.72
N ASP A 64 -5.44 -6.78 11.15
CA ASP A 64 -4.10 -7.05 11.67
C ASP A 64 -3.85 -6.40 13.02
N PHE A 65 -4.49 -5.25 13.31
CA PHE A 65 -4.48 -4.63 14.63
C PHE A 65 -5.16 -5.50 15.67
N ARG A 66 -6.36 -6.02 15.37
CA ARG A 66 -7.12 -6.90 16.28
C ARG A 66 -6.43 -8.24 16.53
N CYS A 67 -5.67 -8.74 15.55
CA CYS A 67 -4.86 -9.94 15.69
C CYS A 67 -3.50 -9.69 16.39
N GLY A 68 -3.15 -8.44 16.71
CA GLY A 68 -1.85 -8.09 17.30
C GLY A 68 -0.66 -8.21 16.34
N TRP A 69 -0.92 -8.33 15.03
CA TRP A 69 0.10 -8.56 14.00
C TRP A 69 0.51 -7.31 13.23
N LEU A 70 -0.24 -6.21 13.36
CA LEU A 70 -0.04 -4.98 12.58
C LEU A 70 1.41 -4.50 12.64
N ARG A 71 1.95 -4.33 13.85
CA ARG A 71 3.32 -3.81 14.05
C ARG A 71 4.36 -4.72 13.39
N LYS A 72 4.25 -6.03 13.58
CA LYS A 72 5.17 -7.02 12.98
C LYS A 72 5.11 -6.98 11.46
N LYS A 73 3.90 -6.95 10.87
CA LYS A 73 3.72 -6.90 9.41
C LYS A 73 4.26 -5.61 8.81
N LEU A 74 4.02 -4.46 9.44
CA LEU A 74 4.55 -3.17 8.98
C LEU A 74 6.08 -3.13 9.05
N ILE A 75 6.68 -3.53 10.18
CA ILE A 75 8.15 -3.55 10.34
C ILE A 75 8.78 -4.46 9.28
N ASN A 76 8.23 -5.66 9.08
CA ASN A 76 8.74 -6.59 8.08
C ASN A 76 8.61 -6.03 6.65
N ALA A 77 7.48 -5.39 6.34
CA ALA A 77 7.28 -4.77 5.02
C ALA A 77 8.24 -3.60 4.78
N ILE A 78 8.55 -2.81 5.82
CA ILE A 78 9.49 -1.68 5.72
C ILE A 78 10.94 -2.17 5.57
N ALA A 79 11.31 -3.24 6.25
CA ALA A 79 12.67 -3.78 6.27
C ALA A 79 13.03 -4.69 5.07
N ALA A 80 12.02 -5.22 4.36
CA ALA A 80 12.22 -6.07 3.18
C ALA A 80 12.92 -5.36 2.00
#